data_AF-A0A6V7I4F8-F1
#
_entry.id   AF-A0A6V7I4F8-F1
#
_cell.length_a   1.000
_cell.length_b   1.000
_cell.length_c   1.000
_cell.angle_alpha   90.00
_cell.angle_beta   90.00
_cell.angle_gamma   90.00
#
_symmetry.space_group_name_H-M   'P 1'
#
loop_
_entity.id
_entity.type
_entity.pdbx_description
1 polymer ?
#
loop_
_entity_poly.entity_id
_entity_poly.type
_entity_poly.pdbx_seq_one_letter_code
_entity_poly.pdbx_strand_id
1 'polypeptide(L)'
;NAINTEIERLPLNEALLQLVGNAVPSNINSAHQKLLPAEEQADYLAAKRCIEELALYLKPCQGTPVNVTGLGLVSRPMQRKLVTLVGCQLLEPEGRARAVRAARSLGERSVTELILQHQNPQQLSANLWAAVRARGCQFLGPAMQEEVLKLVLLALEDGSALSRKVLVMFVVQRLEPHFPQASKTSIGHVVQLLYRASCFK
;
A
#
# COMPACT_ATOMS: atom_id res chain seq x y z
N ASN A 1 13.46 -1.90 25.26
CA ASN A 1 12.00 -1.82 25.49
C ASN A 1 11.74 -2.03 26.97
N ALA A 2 11.83 -0.96 27.76
CA ALA A 2 11.48 -1.02 29.17
C ALA A 2 9.95 -0.94 29.27
N ILE A 3 9.32 -2.00 29.76
CA ILE A 3 7.91 -1.95 30.14
C ILE A 3 7.87 -1.06 31.38
N ASN A 4 7.30 0.15 31.26
CA ASN A 4 7.31 1.15 32.33
C ASN A 4 6.30 0.84 33.44
N THR A 5 5.41 -0.14 33.22
CA THR A 5 4.29 -0.48 34.09
C THR A 5 4.36 -1.94 34.50
N GLU A 6 4.24 -2.24 35.80
CA GLU A 6 4.15 -3.63 36.28
C GLU A 6 3.04 -4.40 35.54
N ILE A 7 3.30 -5.66 35.17
CA ILE A 7 2.39 -6.49 34.36
C ILE A 7 0.99 -6.58 35.01
N GLU A 8 0.94 -6.66 36.34
CA GLU A 8 -0.30 -6.73 37.13
C GLU A 8 -1.18 -5.49 36.98
N ARG A 9 -0.59 -4.36 36.56
CA ARG A 9 -1.28 -3.09 36.34
C ARG A 9 -1.66 -2.88 34.86
N LEU A 10 -1.32 -3.81 33.97
CA LEU A 10 -1.72 -3.75 32.56
C LEU A 10 -3.07 -4.47 32.33
N PRO A 11 -3.96 -3.89 31.51
CA PRO A 11 -5.25 -4.47 31.21
C PRO A 11 -5.06 -5.69 30.32
N LEU A 12 -5.92 -6.68 30.54
CA LEU A 12 -6.04 -7.83 29.66
C LEU A 12 -6.50 -7.37 28.27
N ASN A 13 -6.01 -8.06 27.24
CA ASN A 13 -6.44 -7.82 25.87
C ASN A 13 -7.78 -8.54 25.61
N GLU A 14 -8.88 -7.88 25.98
CA GLU A 14 -10.24 -8.39 25.79
C GLU A 14 -10.55 -8.67 24.32
N ALA A 15 -9.98 -7.89 23.40
CA ALA A 15 -10.11 -8.08 21.96
C ALA A 15 -9.54 -9.43 21.48
N LEU A 16 -8.52 -9.98 22.15
CA LEU A 16 -8.01 -11.34 21.91
C LEU A 16 -8.82 -12.40 22.66
N LEU A 17 -9.21 -12.13 23.91
CA LEU A 17 -9.96 -13.09 24.74
C LEU A 17 -11.29 -13.49 24.09
N GLN A 18 -11.99 -12.53 23.50
CA GLN A 18 -13.26 -12.77 22.78
C GLN A 18 -13.09 -13.65 21.52
N LEU A 19 -11.87 -13.82 20.99
CA LEU A 19 -11.61 -14.71 19.85
C LEU A 19 -11.49 -16.18 20.28
N VAL A 20 -11.18 -16.42 21.55
CA VAL A 20 -11.01 -17.77 22.14
C VAL A 20 -12.30 -18.27 22.81
N GLY A 21 -13.36 -17.45 22.83
CA GLY A 21 -14.68 -17.81 23.40
C GLY A 21 -14.79 -17.60 24.91
N ASN A 22 -13.82 -16.93 25.52
CA ASN A 22 -13.87 -16.60 26.95
C ASN A 22 -14.76 -15.38 27.19
N ALA A 23 -15.67 -15.48 28.16
CA ALA A 23 -16.43 -14.34 28.65
C ALA A 23 -15.46 -13.34 29.30
N VAL A 24 -15.51 -12.08 28.87
CA VAL A 24 -14.73 -11.00 29.47
C VAL A 24 -15.22 -10.79 30.92
N PRO A 25 -14.37 -10.96 31.95
CA PRO A 25 -14.79 -10.71 33.32
C PRO A 25 -15.08 -9.22 33.51
N SER A 26 -16.34 -8.87 33.72
CA SER A 26 -16.81 -7.47 33.86
C SER A 26 -16.19 -6.73 35.05
N ASN A 27 -15.68 -7.45 36.07
CA ASN A 27 -15.19 -6.89 37.33
C ASN A 27 -13.72 -6.40 37.33
N ILE A 28 -12.90 -6.70 36.32
CA ILE A 28 -11.45 -6.34 36.30
C ILE A 28 -11.21 -4.90 35.80
N ASN A 29 -12.23 -4.29 35.16
CA ASN A 29 -12.14 -2.98 34.51
C ASN A 29 -11.82 -1.80 35.44
N SER A 30 -12.03 -1.93 36.75
CA SER A 30 -11.95 -0.81 37.70
C SER A 30 -10.52 -0.47 38.17
N ALA A 31 -9.59 -1.43 38.14
CA ALA A 31 -8.23 -1.20 38.64
C ALA A 31 -7.39 -0.32 37.69
N HIS A 32 -7.51 -0.55 36.38
CA HIS A 32 -6.71 0.13 35.36
C HIS A 32 -7.22 1.54 35.04
N GLN A 33 -8.52 1.81 35.26
CA GLN A 33 -9.10 3.14 35.09
C GLN A 33 -8.47 4.20 36.00
N LYS A 34 -7.85 3.80 37.12
CA LYS A 34 -7.16 4.72 38.04
C LYS A 34 -5.78 5.18 37.56
N LEU A 35 -5.22 4.54 36.50
CA LEU A 35 -3.90 4.87 35.94
C LEU A 35 -3.95 5.99 34.90
N LEU A 36 -5.15 6.31 34.40
CA LEU A 36 -5.37 7.36 33.40
C LEU A 36 -5.98 8.60 34.08
N PRO A 37 -5.66 9.82 33.61
CA PRO A 37 -6.40 11.02 33.96
C PRO A 37 -7.89 10.87 33.62
N ALA A 38 -8.77 11.46 34.43
CA ALA A 38 -10.22 11.36 34.24
C ALA A 38 -10.68 11.90 32.86
N GLU A 39 -9.96 12.88 32.31
CA GLU A 39 -10.21 13.47 31.00
C GLU A 39 -9.95 12.49 29.85
N GLU A 40 -8.95 11.60 29.97
CA GLU A 40 -8.56 10.66 28.91
C GLU A 40 -9.36 9.33 28.98
N GLN A 41 -10.09 9.10 30.07
CA GLN A 41 -10.77 7.83 30.32
C GLN A 41 -11.85 7.53 29.27
N ALA A 42 -12.59 8.56 28.83
CA ALA A 42 -13.62 8.40 27.82
C ALA A 42 -13.04 7.99 26.45
N ASP A 43 -11.95 8.65 26.03
CA ASP A 43 -11.26 8.37 24.76
C ASP A 43 -10.60 6.99 24.76
N TYR A 44 -9.97 6.61 25.88
CA TYR A 44 -9.41 5.28 26.05
C TYR A 44 -10.49 4.19 25.88
N LEU A 45 -11.63 4.35 26.55
CA LEU A 45 -12.73 3.37 26.46
C LEU A 45 -13.37 3.34 25.08
N ALA A 46 -13.43 4.46 24.36
CA ALA A 46 -13.87 4.49 22.97
C ALA A 46 -12.89 3.73 22.06
N ALA A 47 -11.59 4.03 22.16
CA ALA A 47 -10.55 3.38 21.37
C ALA A 47 -10.48 1.86 21.63
N LYS A 48 -10.55 1.45 22.92
CA LYS A 48 -10.59 0.04 23.33
C LYS A 48 -11.76 -0.69 22.65
N ARG A 49 -12.98 -0.15 22.76
CA ARG A 49 -14.19 -0.73 22.14
C ARG A 49 -14.07 -0.84 20.62
N CYS A 50 -13.57 0.19 19.94
CA CYS A 50 -13.37 0.13 18.50
C CYS A 50 -12.38 -0.98 18.08
N ILE A 51 -11.29 -1.18 18.83
CA ILE A 51 -10.34 -2.26 18.55
C ILE A 51 -10.96 -3.64 18.81
N GLU A 52 -11.79 -3.76 19.85
CA GLU A 52 -12.55 -4.99 20.14
C GLU A 52 -13.52 -5.33 19.01
N GLU A 53 -14.29 -4.36 18.51
CA GLU A 53 -15.19 -4.55 17.37
C GLU A 53 -14.41 -4.97 16.11
N LEU A 54 -13.27 -4.32 15.83
CA LEU A 54 -12.40 -4.66 14.70
C LEU A 54 -11.76 -6.05 14.82
N ALA A 55 -11.47 -6.50 16.04
CA ALA A 55 -10.89 -7.83 16.26
C ALA A 55 -11.86 -8.95 15.89
N LEU A 56 -13.17 -8.72 15.90
CA LEU A 56 -14.17 -9.73 15.51
C LEU A 56 -14.00 -10.21 14.06
N TYR A 57 -13.43 -9.38 13.18
CA TYR A 57 -13.08 -9.76 11.81
C TYR A 57 -11.93 -10.80 11.72
N LEU A 58 -11.25 -11.07 12.84
CA LEU A 58 -10.22 -12.11 12.96
C LEU A 58 -10.78 -13.46 13.44
N LYS A 59 -12.05 -13.55 13.82
CA LYS A 59 -12.65 -14.83 14.23
C LYS A 59 -12.55 -15.83 13.07
N PRO A 60 -12.01 -17.04 13.29
CA PRO A 60 -12.08 -18.10 12.28
C PRO A 60 -13.56 -18.35 11.95
N CYS A 61 -13.95 -18.34 10.67
CA CYS A 61 -15.28 -18.78 10.25
C CYS A 61 -15.43 -20.27 10.56
N GLN A 62 -15.91 -20.61 11.76
CA GLN A 62 -16.06 -22.00 12.21
C GLN A 62 -17.33 -22.70 11.67
N GLY A 63 -18.02 -22.17 10.66
CA GLY A 63 -19.34 -22.75 10.33
C GLY A 63 -20.01 -22.43 8.99
N THR A 64 -19.34 -21.82 8.01
CA THR A 64 -19.94 -21.69 6.66
C THR A 64 -19.24 -22.63 5.68
N PRO A 65 -19.97 -23.53 5.00
CA PRO A 65 -19.38 -24.41 4.02
C PRO A 65 -18.70 -23.55 2.95
N VAL A 66 -17.46 -23.93 2.66
CA VAL A 66 -16.59 -23.36 1.65
C VAL A 66 -17.25 -23.56 0.28
N ASN A 67 -18.16 -22.67 -0.10
CA ASN A 67 -18.68 -22.57 -1.44
C ASN A 67 -18.62 -21.11 -1.84
N VAL A 68 -17.72 -20.84 -2.81
CA VAL A 68 -17.31 -19.54 -3.35
C VAL A 68 -16.15 -18.90 -2.57
N THR A 69 -14.95 -19.46 -2.79
CA THR A 69 -13.60 -18.91 -2.50
C THR A 69 -13.24 -18.76 -1.02
N GLY A 70 -12.17 -19.43 -0.58
CA GLY A 70 -11.69 -19.46 0.81
C GLY A 70 -11.15 -18.13 1.37
N LEU A 71 -11.94 -17.08 1.33
CA LEU A 71 -11.66 -15.80 1.96
C LEU A 71 -12.36 -15.75 3.32
N GLY A 72 -11.60 -15.54 4.40
CA GLY A 72 -12.17 -14.90 5.58
C GLY A 72 -12.77 -13.53 5.20
N LEU A 73 -13.62 -12.98 6.06
CA LEU A 73 -14.37 -11.72 5.81
C LEU A 73 -13.47 -10.55 5.35
N VAL A 74 -12.18 -10.61 5.68
CA VAL A 74 -11.13 -9.67 5.26
C VAL A 74 -9.91 -10.43 4.72
N SER A 75 -9.18 -9.80 3.80
CA SER A 75 -7.99 -10.38 3.14
C SER A 75 -6.85 -10.67 4.13
N ARG A 76 -5.92 -11.58 3.78
CA ARG A 76 -4.75 -11.88 4.63
C ARG A 76 -3.87 -10.64 4.94
N PRO A 77 -3.60 -9.72 3.98
CA PRO A 77 -2.98 -8.43 4.30
C PRO A 77 -3.75 -7.59 5.33
N MET A 78 -5.08 -7.56 5.26
CA MET A 78 -5.93 -6.85 6.22
C MET A 78 -5.85 -7.50 7.61
N GLN A 79 -5.96 -8.84 7.68
CA GLN A 79 -5.82 -9.60 8.93
C GLN A 79 -4.51 -9.29 9.66
N ARG A 80 -3.38 -9.28 8.95
CA ARG A 80 -2.07 -8.94 9.56
C ARG A 80 -2.04 -7.54 10.17
N LYS A 81 -2.67 -6.58 9.51
CA LYS A 81 -2.75 -5.19 10.01
C LYS A 81 -3.70 -5.08 11.20
N LEU A 82 -4.81 -5.82 11.19
CA LEU A 82 -5.73 -5.91 12.33
C LEU A 82 -5.04 -6.54 13.54
N VAL A 83 -4.31 -7.64 13.37
CA VAL A 83 -3.51 -8.27 14.44
C VAL A 83 -2.49 -7.27 15.02
N THR A 84 -1.86 -6.47 14.17
CA THR A 84 -0.92 -5.42 14.62
C THR A 84 -1.62 -4.37 15.49
N LEU A 85 -2.81 -3.92 15.10
CA LEU A 85 -3.60 -2.96 15.88
C LEU A 85 -4.05 -3.56 17.22
N VAL A 86 -4.58 -4.78 17.20
CA VAL A 86 -5.04 -5.50 18.41
C VAL A 86 -3.91 -5.72 19.40
N GLY A 87 -2.67 -5.90 18.95
CA GLY A 87 -1.51 -6.06 19.83
C GLY A 87 -1.00 -4.78 20.50
N CYS A 88 -1.65 -3.62 20.32
CA CYS A 88 -1.19 -2.36 20.90
C CYS A 88 -1.71 -2.15 22.33
N GLN A 89 -0.80 -1.84 23.27
CA GLN A 89 -1.14 -1.52 24.66
C GLN A 89 -1.50 -0.03 24.81
N LEU A 90 -2.79 0.30 24.77
CA LEU A 90 -3.26 1.69 24.74
C LEU A 90 -3.00 2.50 26.02
N LEU A 91 -2.75 1.84 27.16
CA LEU A 91 -2.34 2.57 28.37
C LEU A 91 -0.97 3.22 28.24
N GLU A 92 -0.08 2.65 27.44
CA GLU A 92 1.27 3.16 27.28
C GLU A 92 1.36 4.16 26.11
N PRO A 93 2.08 5.28 26.27
CA PRO A 93 2.30 6.24 25.18
C PRO A 93 2.89 5.59 23.92
N GLU A 94 3.81 4.64 24.07
CA GLU A 94 4.40 3.92 22.94
C GLU A 94 3.35 3.06 22.22
N GLY A 95 2.49 2.38 22.98
CA GLY A 95 1.40 1.57 22.44
C GLY A 95 0.35 2.42 21.71
N ARG A 96 0.01 3.61 22.22
CA ARG A 96 -0.84 4.58 21.50
C ARG A 96 -0.20 5.03 20.19
N ALA A 97 1.08 5.40 20.21
CA ALA A 97 1.80 5.79 18.99
C ALA A 97 1.83 4.63 17.96
N ARG A 98 1.99 3.39 18.43
CA ARG A 98 1.91 2.19 17.59
C ARG A 98 0.50 1.96 17.03
N ALA A 99 -0.54 2.15 17.83
CA ALA A 99 -1.93 2.02 17.42
C ALA A 99 -2.29 3.02 16.32
N VAL A 100 -1.87 4.28 16.43
CA VAL A 100 -2.09 5.30 15.38
C VAL A 100 -1.43 4.90 14.06
N ARG A 101 -0.20 4.38 14.09
CA ARG A 101 0.48 3.87 12.89
C ARG A 101 -0.24 2.65 12.30
N ALA A 102 -0.71 1.73 13.15
CA ALA A 102 -1.46 0.56 12.73
C ALA A 102 -2.81 0.95 12.10
N ALA A 103 -3.53 1.90 12.67
CA ALA A 103 -4.79 2.44 12.16
C ALA A 103 -4.61 3.11 10.78
N ARG A 104 -3.58 3.94 10.62
CA ARG A 104 -3.24 4.51 9.30
C ARG A 104 -2.95 3.41 8.27
N SER A 105 -2.14 2.43 8.66
CA SER A 105 -1.76 1.29 7.81
C SER A 105 -2.98 0.44 7.39
N LEU A 106 -3.98 0.29 8.28
CA LEU A 106 -5.28 -0.30 7.98
C LEU A 106 -6.05 0.54 6.96
N GLY A 107 -6.20 1.84 7.19
CA GLY A 107 -6.92 2.75 6.27
C GLY A 107 -6.33 2.76 4.86
N GLU A 108 -5.00 2.87 4.72
CA GLU A 108 -4.30 2.81 3.43
C GLU A 108 -4.56 1.49 2.72
N ARG A 109 -4.63 0.38 3.47
CA ARG A 109 -4.93 -0.93 2.91
C ARG A 109 -6.40 -1.04 2.49
N SER A 110 -7.34 -0.51 3.28
CA SER A 110 -8.77 -0.51 2.94
C SER A 110 -9.01 0.24 1.63
N VAL A 111 -8.39 1.41 1.43
CA VAL A 111 -8.47 2.15 0.17
C VAL A 111 -7.95 1.30 -1.00
N THR A 112 -6.81 0.62 -0.81
CA THR A 112 -6.25 -0.25 -1.86
C THR A 112 -7.20 -1.40 -2.21
N GLU A 113 -7.83 -2.04 -1.21
CA GLU A 113 -8.78 -3.13 -1.46
C GLU A 113 -10.04 -2.65 -2.18
N LEU A 114 -10.57 -1.48 -1.80
CA LEU A 114 -11.70 -0.87 -2.51
C LEU A 114 -11.34 -0.54 -3.97
N ILE A 115 -10.15 -0.01 -4.24
CA ILE A 115 -9.69 0.25 -5.61
C ILE A 115 -9.62 -1.07 -6.40
N LEU A 116 -9.04 -2.12 -5.82
CA LEU A 116 -8.91 -3.43 -6.49
C LEU A 116 -10.26 -4.09 -6.78
N GLN A 117 -11.25 -3.94 -5.89
CA GLN A 117 -12.61 -4.47 -6.12
C GLN A 117 -13.31 -3.80 -7.31
N HIS A 118 -13.03 -2.52 -7.57
CA HIS A 118 -13.62 -1.78 -8.69
C HIS A 118 -12.78 -1.85 -9.98
N GLN A 119 -11.58 -2.45 -9.92
CA GLN A 119 -10.68 -2.51 -11.06
C GLN A 119 -11.00 -3.72 -11.95
N ASN A 120 -11.26 -3.47 -13.24
CA ASN A 120 -11.43 -4.53 -14.23
C ASN A 120 -10.05 -5.09 -14.66
N PRO A 121 -9.69 -6.34 -14.31
CA PRO A 121 -8.37 -6.88 -14.61
C PRO A 121 -8.14 -7.12 -16.11
N GLN A 122 -9.19 -7.42 -16.88
CA GLN A 122 -9.09 -7.63 -18.34
C GLN A 122 -8.72 -6.34 -19.08
N GLN A 123 -9.07 -5.17 -18.54
CA GLN A 123 -8.79 -3.86 -19.16
C GLN A 123 -7.59 -3.14 -18.56
N LEU A 124 -6.93 -3.69 -17.54
CA LEU A 124 -5.86 -3.00 -16.80
C LEU A 124 -4.72 -2.51 -17.70
N SER A 125 -4.19 -3.42 -18.54
CA SER A 125 -3.10 -3.11 -19.48
C SER A 125 -3.54 -2.06 -20.52
N ALA A 126 -4.76 -2.20 -21.06
CA ALA A 126 -5.31 -1.26 -22.03
C ALA A 126 -5.45 0.15 -21.44
N ASN A 127 -5.99 0.26 -20.21
CA ASN A 127 -6.15 1.52 -19.49
C ASN A 127 -4.80 2.16 -19.16
N LEU A 128 -3.81 1.37 -18.75
CA LEU A 128 -2.44 1.85 -18.52
C LEU A 128 -1.87 2.48 -19.80
N TRP A 129 -1.88 1.76 -20.91
CA TRP A 129 -1.29 2.25 -22.15
C TRP A 129 -2.08 3.42 -22.76
N ALA A 130 -3.40 3.46 -22.58
CA ALA A 130 -4.20 4.62 -22.93
C ALA A 130 -3.78 5.85 -22.12
N ALA A 131 -3.59 5.71 -20.81
CA ALA A 131 -3.15 6.79 -19.93
C ALA A 131 -1.74 7.30 -20.24
N VAL A 132 -0.83 6.42 -20.67
CA VAL A 132 0.51 6.76 -21.16
C VAL A 132 0.42 7.54 -22.47
N ARG A 133 -0.34 7.04 -23.46
CA ARG A 133 -0.51 7.72 -24.76
C ARG A 133 -1.20 9.07 -24.66
N ALA A 134 -2.19 9.22 -23.78
CA ALA A 134 -2.87 10.48 -23.50
C ALA A 134 -1.92 11.60 -23.00
N ARG A 135 -0.72 11.22 -22.53
CA ARG A 135 0.34 12.15 -22.10
C ARG A 135 1.39 12.43 -23.18
N GLY A 136 1.14 12.01 -24.43
CA GLY A 136 2.10 12.08 -25.53
C GLY A 136 3.31 11.18 -25.33
N CYS A 137 3.18 10.14 -24.51
CA CYS A 137 4.24 9.20 -24.16
C CYS A 137 3.95 7.83 -24.75
N GLN A 138 4.98 6.98 -24.85
CA GLN A 138 4.81 5.63 -25.38
C GLN A 138 5.80 4.66 -24.71
N PHE A 139 5.35 3.41 -24.56
CA PHE A 139 6.20 2.26 -24.24
C PHE A 139 6.17 1.33 -25.46
N LEU A 140 7.33 0.94 -25.96
CA LEU A 140 7.46 0.20 -27.23
C LEU A 140 7.56 -1.33 -27.05
N GLY A 141 7.33 -1.82 -25.83
CA GLY A 141 7.61 -3.20 -25.46
C GLY A 141 9.01 -3.35 -24.88
N PRO A 142 9.29 -4.42 -24.10
CA PRO A 142 10.52 -4.53 -23.31
C PRO A 142 11.82 -4.36 -24.13
N ALA A 143 11.99 -5.18 -25.19
CA ALA A 143 13.23 -5.18 -25.98
C ALA A 143 13.46 -3.87 -26.72
N MET A 144 12.45 -3.36 -27.42
CA MET A 144 12.59 -2.12 -28.19
C MET A 144 12.78 -0.90 -27.28
N GLN A 145 12.11 -0.87 -26.13
CA GLN A 145 12.26 0.21 -25.16
C GLN A 145 13.68 0.24 -24.59
N GLU A 146 14.24 -0.91 -24.24
CA GLU A 146 15.60 -1.03 -23.73
C GLU A 146 16.62 -0.47 -24.73
N GLU A 147 16.54 -0.87 -26.00
CA GLU A 147 17.46 -0.39 -27.04
C GLU A 147 17.32 1.12 -27.29
N VAL A 148 16.11 1.67 -27.24
CA VAL A 148 15.91 3.13 -27.30
C VAL A 148 16.62 3.84 -26.15
N LEU A 149 16.50 3.34 -24.92
CA LEU A 149 17.13 3.96 -23.77
C LEU A 149 18.67 3.88 -23.84
N LYS A 150 19.22 2.75 -24.30
CA LYS A 150 20.67 2.62 -24.55
C LYS A 150 21.17 3.62 -25.59
N LEU A 151 20.42 3.81 -26.68
CA LEU A 151 20.79 4.77 -27.72
C LEU A 151 20.67 6.22 -27.24
N VAL A 152 19.67 6.55 -26.41
CA VAL A 152 19.56 7.87 -25.79
C VAL A 152 20.74 8.13 -24.85
N LEU A 153 21.12 7.13 -24.04
CA LEU A 153 22.29 7.23 -23.16
C LEU A 153 23.57 7.45 -23.99
N LEU A 154 23.82 6.62 -25.00
CA LEU A 154 24.97 6.74 -25.90
C LEU A 154 25.07 8.13 -26.54
N ALA A 155 23.94 8.77 -26.85
CA ALA A 155 23.91 10.09 -27.47
C ALA A 155 24.21 11.25 -26.51
N LEU A 156 24.07 11.04 -25.19
CA LEU A 156 24.07 12.10 -24.18
C LEU A 156 25.03 11.85 -23.01
N GLU A 157 25.66 10.67 -22.94
CA GLU A 157 26.54 10.26 -21.83
C GLU A 157 27.78 11.15 -21.68
N ASP A 158 28.23 11.76 -22.77
CA ASP A 158 29.35 12.70 -22.80
C ASP A 158 28.96 14.13 -22.42
N GLY A 159 27.68 14.37 -22.09
CA GLY A 159 27.15 15.70 -21.79
C GLY A 159 26.75 16.51 -23.02
N SER A 160 26.69 15.90 -24.21
CA SER A 160 26.24 16.55 -25.44
C SER A 160 24.85 17.19 -25.30
N ALA A 161 24.73 18.44 -25.72
CA ALA A 161 23.45 19.16 -25.77
C ALA A 161 22.77 18.96 -27.14
N LEU A 162 21.91 17.95 -27.24
CA LEU A 162 21.19 17.66 -28.47
C LEU A 162 19.77 18.25 -28.46
N SER A 163 19.38 18.87 -29.58
CA SER A 163 17.96 19.20 -29.77
C SER A 163 17.11 17.93 -29.86
N ARG A 164 15.82 18.03 -29.49
CA ARG A 164 14.86 16.91 -29.59
C ARG A 164 14.87 16.26 -30.98
N LYS A 165 14.91 17.08 -32.05
CA LYS A 165 14.92 16.58 -33.43
C LYS A 165 16.17 15.74 -33.72
N VAL A 166 17.34 16.21 -33.27
CA VAL A 166 18.62 15.52 -33.49
C VAL A 166 18.66 14.21 -32.71
N LEU A 167 18.29 14.21 -31.43
CA LEU A 167 18.24 13.01 -30.61
C LEU A 167 17.28 11.95 -31.18
N VAL A 168 16.07 12.36 -31.58
CA VAL A 168 15.09 11.44 -32.18
C VAL A 168 15.64 10.83 -33.48
N MET A 169 16.27 11.63 -34.35
CA MET A 169 16.88 11.12 -35.57
C MET A 169 18.03 10.16 -35.30
N PHE A 170 18.91 10.47 -34.33
CA PHE A 170 20.02 9.61 -33.92
C PHE A 170 19.54 8.21 -33.52
N VAL A 171 18.48 8.15 -32.71
CA VAL A 171 17.90 6.89 -32.23
C VAL A 171 17.21 6.13 -33.37
N VAL A 172 16.34 6.79 -34.15
CA VAL A 172 15.59 6.12 -35.24
C VAL A 172 16.53 5.44 -36.23
N GLN A 173 17.57 6.15 -36.69
CA GLN A 173 18.51 5.63 -37.69
C GLN A 173 19.26 4.37 -37.23
N ARG A 174 19.50 4.22 -35.93
CA ARG A 174 20.19 3.06 -35.35
C ARG A 174 19.25 1.94 -34.94
N LEU A 175 18.00 2.26 -34.65
CA LEU A 175 17.00 1.30 -34.19
C LEU A 175 16.25 0.61 -35.34
N GLU A 176 15.92 1.35 -36.40
CA GLU A 176 15.11 0.87 -37.54
C GLU A 176 15.62 -0.42 -38.20
N PRO A 177 16.95 -0.66 -38.36
CA PRO A 177 17.46 -1.91 -38.93
C PRO A 177 17.07 -3.17 -38.14
N HIS A 178 16.85 -3.03 -36.83
CA HIS A 178 16.51 -4.14 -35.92
C HIS A 178 15.01 -4.16 -35.57
N PHE A 179 14.37 -2.99 -35.58
CA PHE A 179 12.95 -2.81 -35.29
C PHE A 179 12.30 -1.95 -36.39
N PRO A 180 11.83 -2.56 -37.49
CA PRO A 180 11.30 -1.84 -38.65
C PRO A 180 10.07 -0.95 -38.36
N GLN A 181 9.38 -1.20 -37.26
CA GLN A 181 8.27 -0.38 -36.76
C GLN A 181 8.72 0.90 -36.03
N ALA A 182 10.02 1.13 -35.88
CA ALA A 182 10.56 2.37 -35.31
C ALA A 182 10.19 3.57 -36.18
N SER A 183 9.73 4.65 -35.56
CA SER A 183 9.37 5.88 -36.27
C SER A 183 9.76 7.11 -35.46
N LYS A 184 9.94 8.25 -36.15
CA LYS A 184 10.21 9.53 -35.48
C LYS A 184 9.14 9.88 -34.45
N THR A 185 7.88 9.54 -34.72
CA THR A 185 6.74 9.77 -33.83
C THR A 185 6.84 8.89 -32.57
N SER A 186 7.01 7.58 -32.74
CA SER A 186 7.07 6.64 -31.61
C SER A 186 8.30 6.87 -30.73
N ILE A 187 9.46 7.16 -31.32
CA ILE A 187 10.68 7.54 -30.58
C ILE A 187 10.51 8.92 -29.92
N GLY A 188 9.88 9.87 -30.61
CA GLY A 188 9.55 11.18 -30.06
C GLY A 188 8.68 11.10 -28.80
N HIS A 189 7.77 10.12 -28.73
CA HIS A 189 6.97 9.84 -27.53
C HIS A 189 7.77 9.18 -26.40
N VAL A 190 8.78 8.36 -26.71
CA VAL A 190 9.71 7.83 -25.69
C VAL A 190 10.58 8.95 -25.12
N VAL A 191 11.11 9.84 -25.96
CA VAL A 191 11.84 11.04 -25.49
C VAL A 191 10.92 11.94 -24.65
N GLN A 192 9.64 12.07 -25.03
CA GLN A 192 8.65 12.80 -24.23
C GLN A 192 8.47 12.20 -22.82
N LEU A 193 8.51 10.86 -22.71
CA LEU A 193 8.43 10.16 -21.43
C LEU A 193 9.62 10.52 -20.54
N LEU A 194 10.84 10.50 -21.07
CA LEU A 194 12.06 10.91 -20.35
C LEU A 194 12.02 12.38 -19.93
N TYR A 195 11.49 13.25 -20.81
CA TYR A 195 11.30 14.66 -20.47
C TYR A 195 10.32 14.84 -19.30
N ARG A 196 9.20 14.12 -19.29
CA ARG A 196 8.24 14.16 -18.17
C ARG A 196 8.81 13.54 -16.88
N ALA A 197 9.78 12.64 -17.00
CA ALA A 197 10.53 12.09 -15.88
C ALA A 197 11.65 13.02 -15.39
N SER A 198 11.76 14.24 -15.96
CA SER A 198 12.79 15.23 -15.60
C SER A 198 14.22 14.73 -15.81
N CYS A 199 14.45 13.93 -16.85
CA CYS A 199 15.78 13.40 -17.18
C CYS A 199 16.68 14.39 -17.94
N PHE A 200 16.13 15.49 -18.45
CA PHE A 200 16.89 16.52 -19.19
C PHE A 200 17.02 17.79 -18.35
N LYS A 201 18.14 18.50 -18.51
CA LYS A 201 18.40 19.82 -17.91
C LYS A 201 17.82 20.95 -18.77
#